data_AF-A0A931NVK2-F1
#
_entry.id   AF-A0A931NVK2-F1
#
_cell.length_a   1.000
_cell.length_b   1.000
_cell.length_c   1.000
_cell.angle_alpha   90.00
_cell.angle_beta   90.00
_cell.angle_gamma   90.00
#
_symmetry.space_group_name_H-M   'P 1'
#
loop_
_entity.id
_entity.type
_entity.pdbx_description
1 polymer ?
#
loop_
_entity_poly.entity_id
_entity_poly.type
_entity_poly.pdbx_seq_one_letter_code
_entity_poly.pdbx_strand_id
1 'polypeptide(L)'
;MISAIAALALQTASLPSCDALEYEGTHQDCVLTTANGNTASFSFEPGEWGERGILIVTNADGDCLWTDEFETESFFYPRLEDLDGNGFEDILVPLITGNVNTEMLLIMGGEDGYALASRELSGHTFEPVLPGLFVVQARSSAVEHFASFYTWNGEALDHEATVAITFEDEDTATCTLATGQIGRGEDFYCAAVLSND
;
A
#
# COMPACT_ATOMS: atom_id res chain seq x y z
N MET A 1 -38.57 4.89 12.36
CA MET A 1 -37.47 4.31 11.56
C MET A 1 -36.30 5.27 11.65
N ILE A 2 -35.50 5.12 12.71
CA ILE A 2 -34.19 5.76 12.78
C ILE A 2 -33.35 4.93 11.82
N SER A 3 -32.93 5.57 10.72
CA SER A 3 -32.33 4.93 9.54
C SER A 3 -31.06 4.17 9.95
N ALA A 4 -30.89 2.94 9.45
CA ALA A 4 -29.72 2.10 9.68
C ALA A 4 -28.38 2.80 9.33
N ILE A 5 -28.45 3.83 8.48
CA ILE A 5 -27.32 4.68 8.08
C ILE A 5 -26.74 5.46 9.27
N ALA A 6 -27.59 5.95 10.18
CA ALA A 6 -27.12 6.67 11.37
C ALA A 6 -26.45 5.74 12.41
N ALA A 7 -26.75 4.44 12.35
CA ALA A 7 -26.12 3.44 13.24
C ALA A 7 -24.72 3.04 12.75
N LEU A 8 -24.50 2.93 11.43
CA LEU A 8 -23.14 2.71 10.88
C LEU A 8 -22.24 3.94 11.12
N ALA A 9 -22.76 5.16 10.93
CA ALA A 9 -21.98 6.39 11.11
C ALA A 9 -21.59 6.69 12.57
N LEU A 10 -22.32 6.18 13.57
CA LEU A 10 -21.92 6.29 14.98
C LEU A 10 -20.90 5.24 15.40
N GLN A 11 -20.73 4.15 14.64
CA GLN A 11 -19.86 3.04 15.01
C GLN A 11 -18.39 3.32 14.62
N THR A 12 -18.16 4.03 13.51
CA THR A 12 -16.83 4.47 13.05
C THR A 12 -16.15 5.45 14.01
N ALA A 13 -16.91 6.30 14.72
CA ALA A 13 -16.37 7.29 15.66
C ALA A 13 -15.71 6.68 16.92
N SER A 14 -15.76 5.35 17.10
CA SER A 14 -15.17 4.65 18.24
C SER A 14 -14.07 3.66 17.89
N LEU A 15 -13.79 3.45 16.60
CA LEU A 15 -12.75 2.52 16.17
C LEU A 15 -11.36 3.13 16.38
N PRO A 16 -10.37 2.33 16.80
CA PRO A 16 -8.98 2.79 16.86
C PRO A 16 -8.43 3.08 15.46
N SER A 17 -7.39 3.91 15.39
CA SER A 17 -6.63 4.08 14.14
C SER A 17 -5.88 2.79 13.81
N CYS A 18 -5.88 2.35 12.55
CA CYS A 18 -5.13 1.17 12.13
C CYS A 18 -3.62 1.31 12.45
N ASP A 19 -3.05 2.51 12.32
CA ASP A 19 -1.63 2.79 12.62
C ASP A 19 -1.27 2.69 14.11
N ALA A 20 -2.27 2.62 14.99
CA ALA A 20 -2.07 2.50 16.43
C ALA A 20 -2.19 1.05 16.93
N LEU A 21 -2.47 0.10 16.03
CA LEU A 21 -2.71 -1.29 16.37
C LEU A 21 -1.49 -2.16 16.07
N GLU A 22 -1.29 -3.15 16.94
CA GLU A 22 -0.34 -4.23 16.74
C GLU A 22 -1.13 -5.54 16.61
N TYR A 23 -0.62 -6.47 15.81
CA TYR A 23 -1.28 -7.76 15.60
C TYR A 23 -1.06 -8.69 16.80
N GLU A 24 -2.16 -9.09 17.44
CA GLU A 24 -2.15 -9.98 18.61
C GLU A 24 -2.76 -11.37 18.30
N GLY A 25 -2.84 -11.74 17.02
CA GLY A 25 -3.34 -13.04 16.54
C GLY A 25 -4.65 -12.98 15.75
N THR A 26 -5.36 -11.85 15.79
CA THR A 26 -6.48 -11.50 14.90
C THR A 26 -6.48 -9.99 14.71
N HIS A 27 -6.91 -9.49 13.55
CA HIS A 27 -7.07 -8.05 13.36
C HIS A 27 -8.28 -7.52 14.13
N GLN A 28 -8.15 -6.32 14.68
CA GLN A 28 -9.27 -5.55 15.23
C GLN A 28 -9.81 -4.62 14.14
N ASP A 29 -11.13 -4.42 14.10
CA ASP A 29 -11.73 -3.39 13.26
C ASP A 29 -11.09 -2.02 13.55
N CYS A 30 -10.76 -1.29 12.49
CA CYS A 30 -9.99 -0.05 12.61
C CYS A 30 -10.35 0.94 11.51
N VAL A 31 -9.88 2.17 11.66
CA VAL A 31 -10.09 3.24 10.69
C VAL A 31 -8.76 3.92 10.34
N LEU A 32 -8.69 4.48 9.14
CA LEU A 32 -7.67 5.44 8.73
C LEU A 32 -8.39 6.72 8.29
N THR A 33 -7.88 7.87 8.71
CA THR A 33 -8.40 9.17 8.27
C THR A 33 -7.37 9.84 7.40
N THR A 34 -7.76 10.11 6.16
CA THR A 34 -6.92 10.80 5.20
C THR A 34 -6.82 12.30 5.50
N ALA A 35 -5.79 12.96 4.97
CA ALA A 35 -5.55 14.39 5.12
C ALA A 35 -6.70 15.27 4.57
N ASN A 36 -7.46 14.77 3.58
CA ASN A 36 -8.61 15.47 3.01
C ASN A 36 -9.93 15.23 3.78
N GLY A 37 -9.90 14.43 4.85
CA GLY A 37 -11.04 14.16 5.72
C GLY A 37 -11.88 12.93 5.32
N ASN A 38 -11.50 12.17 4.29
CA ASN A 38 -12.11 10.87 4.04
C ASN A 38 -11.70 9.86 5.13
N THR A 39 -12.60 8.92 5.43
CA THR A 39 -12.36 7.83 6.38
C THR A 39 -12.39 6.49 5.64
N ALA A 40 -11.31 5.71 5.73
CA ALA A 40 -11.26 4.31 5.32
C ALA A 40 -11.51 3.43 6.56
N SER A 41 -12.62 2.69 6.56
CA SER A 41 -12.98 1.75 7.62
C SER A 41 -12.68 0.33 7.18
N PHE A 42 -12.07 -0.44 8.07
CA PHE A 42 -11.71 -1.83 7.87
C PHE A 42 -12.40 -2.68 8.92
N SER A 43 -13.17 -3.67 8.47
CA SER A 43 -13.73 -4.70 9.36
C SER A 43 -13.16 -6.06 9.01
N PHE A 44 -12.87 -6.85 10.02
CA PHE A 44 -12.26 -8.17 9.88
C PHE A 44 -13.14 -9.25 10.49
N GLU A 45 -13.27 -10.37 9.79
CA GLU A 45 -13.97 -11.56 10.27
C GLU A 45 -13.17 -12.83 9.94
N PRO A 46 -13.34 -13.93 10.68
CA PRO A 46 -12.68 -15.20 10.35
C PRO A 46 -13.02 -15.67 8.93
N GLY A 47 -11.99 -15.95 8.12
CA GLY A 47 -12.08 -16.45 6.75
C GLY A 47 -11.64 -17.92 6.62
N GLU A 48 -11.65 -18.46 5.39
CA GLU A 48 -11.19 -19.83 5.10
C GLU A 48 -9.67 -19.96 5.21
N TRP A 49 -8.95 -18.95 4.71
CA TRP A 49 -7.49 -18.91 4.62
C TRP A 49 -6.95 -17.71 5.42
N GLY A 50 -7.41 -17.50 6.66
CA GLY A 50 -7.04 -16.33 7.47
C GLY A 50 -8.25 -15.51 7.85
N GLU A 51 -8.24 -14.22 7.52
CA GLU A 51 -9.34 -13.29 7.79
C GLU A 51 -9.93 -12.74 6.48
N ARG A 52 -11.25 -12.60 6.45
CA ARG A 52 -11.96 -11.83 5.43
C ARG A 52 -12.07 -10.39 5.91
N GLY A 53 -11.67 -9.46 5.07
CA GLY A 53 -11.72 -8.03 5.32
C GLY A 53 -12.72 -7.32 4.41
N ILE A 54 -13.34 -6.26 4.94
CA ILE A 54 -14.15 -5.33 4.16
C ILE A 54 -13.57 -3.93 4.35
N LEU A 55 -13.27 -3.27 3.24
CA LEU A 55 -12.91 -1.86 3.17
C LEU A 55 -14.12 -1.05 2.73
N ILE A 56 -14.40 0.04 3.44
CA ILE A 56 -15.35 1.08 3.03
C ILE A 56 -14.67 2.44 3.19
N VAL A 57 -14.65 3.24 2.13
CA VAL A 57 -14.16 4.62 2.18
C VAL A 57 -15.34 5.58 2.10
N THR A 58 -15.42 6.52 3.03
CA THR A 58 -16.47 7.54 3.08
C THR A 58 -15.90 8.95 3.12
N ASN A 59 -16.59 9.91 2.50
CA ASN A 59 -16.28 11.33 2.68
C ASN A 59 -16.76 11.85 4.06
N ALA A 60 -16.48 13.12 4.37
CA ALA A 60 -16.89 13.77 5.61
C ALA A 60 -18.42 13.86 5.79
N ASP A 61 -19.19 13.82 4.69
CA ASP A 61 -20.66 13.82 4.70
C ASP A 61 -21.25 12.41 4.91
N GLY A 62 -20.41 11.37 4.90
CA GLY A 62 -20.79 9.97 5.06
C GLY A 62 -21.18 9.26 3.75
N ASP A 63 -20.98 9.88 2.59
CA ASP A 63 -21.19 9.21 1.31
C ASP A 63 -20.08 8.18 1.06
N CYS A 64 -20.47 7.00 0.60
CA CYS A 64 -19.53 5.95 0.21
C CYS A 64 -18.84 6.32 -1.11
N LEU A 65 -17.51 6.42 -1.06
CA LEU A 65 -16.64 6.69 -2.21
C LEU A 65 -16.08 5.40 -2.81
N TRP A 66 -15.85 4.38 -1.99
CA TRP A 66 -15.26 3.11 -2.41
C TRP A 66 -15.63 1.99 -1.46
N THR A 67 -15.68 0.75 -1.98
CA THR A 67 -15.77 -0.44 -1.16
C THR A 67 -15.07 -1.60 -1.86
N ASP A 68 -14.41 -2.44 -1.07
CA ASP A 68 -13.79 -3.67 -1.55
C ASP A 68 -13.85 -4.76 -0.47
N GLU A 69 -13.77 -6.01 -0.92
CA GLU A 69 -13.57 -7.16 -0.06
C GLU A 69 -12.21 -7.78 -0.35
N PHE A 70 -11.54 -8.26 0.69
CA PHE A 70 -10.22 -8.87 0.59
C PHE A 70 -10.08 -10.05 1.56
N GLU A 71 -9.11 -10.90 1.30
CA GLU A 71 -8.66 -11.94 2.24
C GLU A 71 -7.25 -11.60 2.68
N THR A 72 -6.94 -11.81 3.95
CA THR A 72 -5.62 -11.52 4.50
C THR A 72 -5.13 -12.61 5.45
N GLU A 73 -3.87 -12.99 5.26
CA GLU A 73 -3.01 -13.77 6.16
C GLU A 73 -1.86 -12.91 6.69
N SER A 74 -1.87 -11.60 6.40
CA SER A 74 -0.87 -10.69 6.91
C SER A 74 -0.99 -10.52 8.42
N PHE A 75 0.08 -10.04 9.05
CA PHE A 75 0.08 -9.57 10.44
C PHE A 75 0.24 -8.04 10.53
N PHE A 76 0.09 -7.35 9.40
CA PHE A 76 0.14 -5.89 9.32
C PHE A 76 -1.25 -5.31 9.10
N TYR A 77 -1.51 -4.18 9.76
CA TYR A 77 -2.70 -3.40 9.50
C TYR A 77 -2.56 -2.58 8.19
N PRO A 78 -3.69 -2.24 7.55
CA PRO A 78 -3.71 -1.28 6.45
C PRO A 78 -3.10 0.06 6.85
N ARG A 79 -2.54 0.77 5.86
CA ARG A 79 -1.96 2.11 6.06
C ARG A 79 -2.25 3.04 4.88
N LEU A 80 -2.04 4.33 5.12
CA LEU A 80 -2.11 5.39 4.12
C LEU A 80 -0.70 5.84 3.72
N GLU A 81 -0.48 6.13 2.44
CA GLU A 81 0.74 6.74 1.92
C GLU A 81 0.44 7.46 0.60
N ASP A 82 0.95 8.68 0.37
CA ASP A 82 0.86 9.36 -0.92
C ASP A 82 2.04 8.92 -1.81
N LEU A 83 1.89 7.82 -2.55
CA LEU A 83 2.99 7.20 -3.28
C LEU A 83 3.36 7.98 -4.54
N ASP A 84 2.37 8.46 -5.28
CA ASP A 84 2.60 9.21 -6.52
C ASP A 84 2.78 10.73 -6.28
N GLY A 85 2.66 11.20 -5.04
CA GLY A 85 2.87 12.60 -4.68
C GLY A 85 1.79 13.53 -5.26
N ASN A 86 0.59 13.01 -5.52
CA ASN A 86 -0.53 13.78 -6.05
C ASN A 86 -1.29 14.56 -4.97
N GLY A 87 -0.95 14.38 -3.69
CA GLY A 87 -1.56 15.03 -2.54
C GLY A 87 -2.78 14.31 -1.98
N PHE A 88 -3.13 13.14 -2.51
CA PHE A 88 -4.16 12.24 -2.01
C PHE A 88 -3.50 10.94 -1.56
N GLU A 89 -3.76 10.52 -0.32
CA GLU A 89 -3.19 9.28 0.18
C GLU A 89 -3.80 8.04 -0.50
N ASP A 90 -2.94 7.12 -0.87
CA ASP A 90 -3.25 5.78 -1.34
C ASP A 90 -3.48 4.84 -0.16
N ILE A 91 -4.29 3.81 -0.37
CA ILE A 91 -4.60 2.80 0.65
C ILE A 91 -3.82 1.53 0.31
N LEU A 92 -2.94 1.13 1.23
CA LEU A 92 -2.22 -0.14 1.16
C LEU A 92 -2.84 -1.12 2.16
N VAL A 93 -3.40 -2.21 1.63
CA VAL A 93 -4.00 -3.29 2.42
C VAL A 93 -3.12 -4.53 2.33
N PRO A 94 -2.44 -4.92 3.42
CA PRO A 94 -1.66 -6.15 3.49
C PRO A 94 -2.53 -7.39 3.30
N LEU A 95 -2.18 -8.23 2.33
CA LEU A 95 -2.90 -9.47 2.02
C LEU A 95 -2.13 -10.67 2.54
N ILE A 96 -0.88 -10.86 2.10
CA ILE A 96 -0.10 -12.05 2.48
C ILE A 96 1.31 -11.61 2.83
N THR A 97 1.74 -11.91 4.05
CA THR A 97 3.12 -11.65 4.47
C THR A 97 3.94 -12.93 4.48
N GLY A 98 4.94 -12.97 3.61
CA GLY A 98 5.97 -14.01 3.61
C GLY A 98 7.06 -13.73 4.64
N ASN A 99 8.27 -14.23 4.40
CA ASN A 99 9.40 -13.99 5.32
C ASN A 99 9.79 -12.52 5.41
N VAL A 100 9.69 -11.78 4.30
CA VAL A 100 10.12 -10.37 4.22
C VAL A 100 9.13 -9.53 3.40
N ASN A 101 8.75 -10.02 2.22
CA ASN A 101 7.83 -9.30 1.36
C ASN A 101 6.38 -9.53 1.80
N THR A 102 5.57 -8.51 1.60
CA THR A 102 4.12 -8.55 1.78
C THR A 102 3.44 -8.23 0.46
N GLU A 103 2.52 -9.08 0.04
CA GLU A 103 1.60 -8.81 -1.06
C GLU A 103 0.52 -7.85 -0.58
N MET A 104 0.29 -6.79 -1.36
CA MET A 104 -0.62 -5.70 -1.04
C MET A 104 -1.72 -5.61 -2.10
N LEU A 105 -2.93 -5.34 -1.61
CA LEU A 105 -3.95 -4.63 -2.37
C LEU A 105 -3.60 -3.13 -2.32
N LEU A 106 -3.44 -2.51 -3.47
CA LEU A 106 -3.15 -1.08 -3.63
C LEU A 106 -4.35 -0.39 -4.28
N ILE A 107 -4.86 0.64 -3.63
CA ILE A 107 -5.93 1.50 -4.11
C ILE A 107 -5.39 2.92 -4.15
N MET A 108 -5.33 3.50 -5.35
CA MET A 108 -4.79 4.85 -5.55
C MET A 108 -5.84 5.89 -5.22
N GLY A 109 -5.45 6.90 -4.44
CA GLY A 109 -6.25 8.09 -4.16
C GLY A 109 -6.06 9.14 -5.26
N GLY A 110 -7.10 9.93 -5.52
CA GLY A 110 -7.04 11.04 -6.47
C GLY A 110 -8.21 12.00 -6.32
N GLU A 111 -8.18 13.07 -7.12
CA GLU A 111 -9.24 14.10 -7.11
C GLU A 111 -10.62 13.52 -7.45
N ASP A 112 -10.67 12.52 -8.32
CA ASP A 112 -11.89 11.84 -8.75
C ASP A 112 -12.31 10.70 -7.81
N GLY A 113 -11.59 10.47 -6.70
CA GLY A 113 -11.86 9.42 -5.72
C GLY A 113 -10.78 8.34 -5.70
N TYR A 114 -11.20 7.08 -5.55
CA TYR A 114 -10.30 5.94 -5.37
C TYR A 114 -10.41 4.97 -6.54
N ALA A 115 -9.29 4.35 -6.92
CA ALA A 115 -9.24 3.34 -7.97
C ALA A 115 -8.35 2.16 -7.57
N LEU A 116 -8.81 0.93 -7.83
CA LEU A 116 -8.01 -0.27 -7.64
C LEU A 116 -6.83 -0.28 -8.61
N ALA A 117 -5.61 -0.25 -8.09
CA ALA A 117 -4.39 -0.28 -8.89
C ALA A 117 -3.74 -1.66 -8.97
N SER A 118 -3.76 -2.43 -7.89
CA SER A 118 -3.23 -3.80 -7.88
C SER A 118 -3.83 -4.63 -6.76
N ARG A 119 -3.89 -5.95 -6.95
CA ARG A 119 -4.22 -6.93 -5.89
C ARG A 119 -3.03 -7.80 -5.47
N GLU A 120 -1.88 -7.62 -6.11
CA GLU A 120 -0.74 -8.55 -6.00
C GLU A 120 0.61 -7.80 -6.00
N LEU A 121 0.62 -6.54 -5.55
CA LEU A 121 1.86 -5.77 -5.51
C LEU A 121 2.69 -6.20 -4.31
N SER A 122 3.85 -6.83 -4.55
CA SER A 122 4.66 -7.46 -3.49
C SER A 122 5.93 -6.66 -3.18
N GLY A 123 6.16 -6.37 -1.89
CA GLY A 123 7.36 -5.70 -1.40
C GLY A 123 7.38 -5.56 0.12
N HIS A 124 8.48 -5.06 0.67
CA HIS A 124 8.59 -4.73 2.10
C HIS A 124 8.54 -3.21 2.36
N THR A 125 8.87 -2.40 1.35
CA THR A 125 8.90 -0.93 1.45
C THR A 125 8.28 -0.35 0.18
N PHE A 126 7.46 0.69 0.35
CA PHE A 126 6.76 1.40 -0.70
C PHE A 126 6.98 2.88 -0.44
N GLU A 127 7.63 3.58 -1.37
CA GLU A 127 8.11 4.94 -1.13
C GLU A 127 7.93 5.83 -2.37
N PRO A 128 7.50 7.08 -2.20
CA PRO A 128 7.56 8.07 -3.27
C PRO A 128 9.02 8.34 -3.64
N VAL A 129 9.30 8.42 -4.94
CA VAL A 129 10.63 8.80 -5.45
C VAL A 129 10.61 10.26 -5.90
N LEU A 130 9.60 10.62 -6.68
CA LEU A 130 9.31 11.97 -7.16
C LEU A 130 7.85 12.01 -7.63
N PRO A 131 7.27 13.20 -7.90
CA PRO A 131 5.88 13.27 -8.35
C PRO A 131 5.62 12.38 -9.59
N GLY A 132 4.66 11.47 -9.44
CA GLY A 132 4.23 10.48 -10.42
C GLY A 132 5.01 9.17 -10.42
N LEU A 133 6.01 8.99 -9.55
CA LEU A 133 6.87 7.81 -9.51
C LEU A 133 7.10 7.35 -8.07
N PHE A 134 6.79 6.07 -7.82
CA PHE A 134 7.13 5.41 -6.57
C PHE A 134 7.92 4.13 -6.81
N VAL A 135 8.56 3.66 -5.75
CA VAL A 135 9.36 2.44 -5.75
C VAL A 135 8.79 1.45 -4.74
N VAL A 136 8.80 0.18 -5.13
CA VAL A 136 8.51 -0.97 -4.27
C VAL A 136 9.79 -1.77 -4.13
N GLN A 137 10.33 -1.78 -2.91
CA GLN A 137 11.51 -2.58 -2.58
C GLN A 137 11.07 -3.98 -2.12
N ALA A 138 11.77 -4.99 -2.61
CA ALA A 138 11.52 -6.38 -2.30
C ALA A 138 12.84 -7.15 -2.13
N ARG A 139 12.78 -8.26 -1.41
CA ARG A 139 13.94 -9.08 -1.09
C ARG A 139 13.78 -10.50 -1.59
N SER A 140 14.76 -11.00 -2.32
CA SER A 140 14.84 -12.41 -2.73
C SER A 140 15.52 -13.27 -1.67
N SER A 141 16.63 -12.75 -1.15
CA SER A 141 17.54 -13.49 -0.29
C SER A 141 18.23 -12.54 0.68
N ALA A 142 19.14 -13.07 1.50
CA ALA A 142 19.85 -12.25 2.47
C ALA A 142 20.63 -11.08 1.83
N VAL A 143 21.09 -11.26 0.59
CA VAL A 143 22.00 -10.37 -0.13
C VAL A 143 21.46 -9.93 -1.49
N GLU A 144 20.36 -10.52 -1.99
CA GLU A 144 19.75 -10.15 -3.26
C GLU A 144 18.40 -9.48 -3.01
N HIS A 145 18.33 -8.21 -3.43
CA HIS A 145 17.20 -7.33 -3.32
C HIS A 145 16.82 -6.86 -4.74
N PHE A 146 15.61 -6.35 -4.88
CA PHE A 146 15.16 -5.70 -6.09
C PHE A 146 14.24 -4.54 -5.75
N ALA A 147 14.23 -3.53 -6.60
CA ALA A 147 13.33 -2.41 -6.48
C ALA A 147 12.63 -2.20 -7.82
N SER A 148 11.30 -2.21 -7.79
CA SER A 148 10.45 -2.01 -8.95
C SER A 148 9.79 -0.65 -8.88
N PHE A 149 9.89 0.10 -9.97
CA PHE A 149 9.40 1.46 -10.10
C PHE A 149 8.10 1.48 -10.89
N TYR A 150 7.14 2.25 -10.40
CA TYR A 150 5.81 2.33 -10.99
C TYR A 150 5.33 3.76 -11.12
N THR A 151 4.61 4.01 -12.21
CA THR A 151 3.83 5.23 -12.40
C THR A 151 2.36 4.86 -12.46
N TRP A 152 1.49 5.72 -11.92
CA TRP A 152 0.04 5.58 -12.04
C TRP A 152 -0.47 6.47 -13.17
N ASN A 153 -1.24 5.89 -14.10
CA ASN A 153 -1.81 6.63 -15.24
C ASN A 153 -3.31 6.95 -15.09
N GLY A 154 -3.89 6.67 -13.92
CA GLY A 154 -5.33 6.80 -13.65
C GLY A 154 -6.15 5.52 -13.88
N GLU A 155 -5.58 4.50 -14.51
CA GLU A 155 -6.25 3.23 -14.81
C GLU A 155 -5.43 2.01 -14.37
N ALA A 156 -4.12 2.03 -14.60
CA ALA A 156 -3.22 0.93 -14.27
C ALA A 156 -1.86 1.44 -13.76
N LEU A 157 -1.18 0.58 -13.00
CA LEU A 157 0.23 0.75 -12.71
C LEU A 157 1.05 0.42 -13.95
N ASP A 158 1.75 1.40 -14.47
CA ASP A 158 2.76 1.19 -15.48
C ASP A 158 4.08 0.86 -14.79
N HIS A 159 4.59 -0.35 -15.04
CA HIS A 159 5.94 -0.74 -14.60
C HIS A 159 6.99 0.02 -15.42
N GLU A 160 7.78 0.86 -14.77
CA GLU A 160 8.79 1.69 -15.45
C GLU A 160 10.15 0.97 -15.52
N ALA A 161 10.57 0.35 -14.42
CA ALA A 161 11.85 -0.34 -14.30
C ALA A 161 11.92 -1.29 -13.10
N THR A 162 12.84 -2.25 -13.15
CA THR A 162 13.33 -2.99 -11.98
C THR A 162 14.84 -2.94 -11.96
N VAL A 163 15.41 -2.59 -10.81
CA VAL A 163 16.84 -2.77 -10.54
C VAL A 163 17.06 -3.98 -9.64
N ALA A 164 18.12 -4.72 -9.90
CA ALA A 164 18.64 -5.75 -9.01
C ALA A 164 19.77 -5.16 -8.16
N ILE A 165 19.72 -5.41 -6.86
CA ILE A 165 20.68 -4.92 -5.87
C ILE A 165 21.31 -6.15 -5.21
N THR A 166 22.62 -6.28 -5.31
CA THR A 166 23.38 -7.36 -4.66
C THR A 166 24.36 -6.76 -3.66
N PHE A 167 24.16 -7.07 -2.38
CA PHE A 167 25.06 -6.67 -1.30
C PHE A 167 26.27 -7.61 -1.24
N GLU A 168 27.47 -7.04 -1.30
CA GLU A 168 28.73 -7.77 -1.12
C GLU A 168 29.11 -7.81 0.37
N ASP A 169 28.84 -6.73 1.10
CA ASP A 169 28.92 -6.59 2.55
C ASP A 169 27.91 -5.54 3.05
N GLU A 170 28.01 -5.13 4.32
CA GLU A 170 27.07 -4.17 4.94
C GLU A 170 27.16 -2.76 4.33
N ASP A 171 28.29 -2.39 3.72
CA ASP A 171 28.55 -1.03 3.21
C ASP A 171 28.65 -0.99 1.67
N THR A 172 28.65 -2.16 1.02
CA THR A 172 28.94 -2.29 -0.42
C THR A 172 27.83 -3.04 -1.13
N ALA A 173 27.15 -2.34 -2.05
CA ALA A 173 26.15 -2.92 -2.92
C ALA A 173 26.46 -2.63 -4.39
N THR A 174 26.13 -3.58 -5.26
CA THR A 174 26.06 -3.38 -6.70
C THR A 174 24.59 -3.24 -7.09
N CYS A 175 24.29 -2.25 -7.92
CA CYS A 175 22.96 -2.04 -8.46
C CYS A 175 23.02 -2.07 -9.99
N THR A 176 22.10 -2.82 -10.60
CA THR A 176 22.04 -2.98 -12.06
C THR A 176 20.59 -2.95 -12.53
N LEU A 177 20.33 -2.35 -13.69
CA LEU A 177 19.01 -2.33 -14.30
C LEU A 177 18.70 -3.73 -14.86
N ALA A 178 17.76 -4.42 -14.23
CA ALA A 178 17.32 -5.74 -14.67
C ALA A 178 16.32 -5.64 -15.83
N THR A 179 15.35 -4.73 -15.71
CA THR A 179 14.33 -4.43 -16.73
C THR A 179 14.00 -2.94 -16.67
N GLY A 180 13.49 -2.37 -17.76
CA GLY A 180 12.92 -1.03 -17.72
C GLY A 180 13.16 -0.18 -18.97
N GLN A 181 12.53 0.98 -18.97
CA GLN A 181 12.69 1.95 -20.03
C GLN A 181 14.02 2.71 -19.91
N ILE A 182 14.70 2.89 -21.05
CA ILE A 182 15.97 3.64 -21.15
C ILE A 182 15.80 5.12 -20.74
N GLY A 183 14.55 5.62 -20.65
CA GLY A 183 14.23 7.04 -20.46
C GLY A 183 14.96 7.72 -19.31
N ARG A 184 15.00 7.11 -18.11
CA ARG A 184 15.73 7.64 -16.94
C ARG A 184 17.12 7.03 -16.74
N GLY A 185 17.33 5.80 -17.21
CA GLY A 185 18.61 5.10 -17.16
C GLY A 185 18.93 4.46 -15.80
N GLU A 186 19.89 3.54 -15.79
CA GLU A 186 20.33 2.79 -14.60
C GLU A 186 20.79 3.70 -13.46
N ASP A 187 21.63 4.71 -13.77
CA ASP A 187 22.15 5.66 -12.78
C ASP A 187 21.05 6.33 -11.96
N PHE A 188 19.93 6.69 -12.58
CA PHE A 188 18.80 7.31 -11.88
C PHE A 188 18.15 6.33 -10.90
N TYR A 189 17.79 5.12 -11.37
CA TYR A 189 17.10 4.15 -10.54
C TYR A 189 17.98 3.62 -9.42
N CYS A 190 19.26 3.38 -9.70
CA CYS A 190 20.22 2.94 -8.69
C CYS A 190 20.51 4.04 -7.66
N ALA A 191 20.61 5.30 -8.07
CA ALA A 191 20.73 6.40 -7.12
C ALA A 191 19.52 6.48 -6.20
N ALA A 192 18.30 6.33 -6.74
CA ALA A 192 17.06 6.43 -5.96
C ALA A 192 16.94 5.37 -4.85
N VAL A 193 17.52 4.18 -5.03
CA VAL A 193 17.42 3.09 -4.04
C VAL A 193 18.61 3.03 -3.11
N LEU A 194 19.81 3.39 -3.57
CA LEU A 194 21.03 3.37 -2.75
C LEU A 194 21.21 4.65 -1.92
N SER A 195 20.50 5.73 -2.23
CA SER A 195 20.57 6.97 -1.43
C SER A 195 19.65 6.99 -0.22
N ASN A 196 18.77 5.99 -0.09
CA ASN A 196 17.73 5.92 0.95
C ASN A 196 18.13 5.03 2.15
N ASP A 197 19.35 4.51 2.18
CA ASP A 197 19.94 3.79 3.32
C ASP A 197 20.88 4.68 4.16
#